data_AF-A0A2G6D2K2-F1
#
_entry.id   AF-A0A2G6D2K2-F1
#
_cell.length_a   1.000
_cell.length_b   1.000
_cell.length_c   1.000
_cell.angle_alpha   90.00
_cell.angle_beta   90.00
_cell.angle_gamma   90.00
#
_symmetry.space_group_name_H-M   'P 1'
#
loop_
_entity.id
_entity.type
_entity.pdbx_description
1 polymer ?
#
loop_
_entity_poly.entity_id
_entity_poly.type
_entity_poly.pdbx_seq_one_letter_code
_entity_poly.pdbx_strand_id
1 'polypeptide(L)'
;MELRSLLESMVEHNATDLFISAAAPPYMQIEGEFRATGTERLTSIQARALTYSILTKDQVQEFELTNELNTSFRIEGIGRFRINVFRQMGEVAMVARHIRARIPSLEELNLPPLFKELSLYDRGLILVVGGTGTGKSTTLASMLDYRNSTKTGHILTIEEPVEFVHEHKKSLVNQREVGVDTESYEIALKNAMREAPNVIMIGEIRDTSTMKKAIAYAETGCLCLSTLHANSASDAVDRIVNFFPHEAYRQLYNDLASHLVAVISLRLPVGSDGKRVAAVEVMLNTPYISGLIYEGQIGKLKEALEKEKGEGCQTFDSALFSLVQQGKISKSEALNHADSRNNLALRFRLEGTAEEVDEDVLKEVAFSRAVSFESFNTYRVAVTALRGSKPVRMQNIEDGVQNVLIAKGLSVTDESPDLEVRYYLTGPDSETPGTARSELDRQVQRFGVLCLSFVDLASQKTIWRVKTPNNRITNTTPQNEVNKVMEKLLTDFPPGVV
;
A
#
# COMPACT_ATOMS: atom_id res chain seq x y z
N MET A 1 -34.07 10.97 22.97
CA MET A 1 -33.05 10.22 22.22
C MET A 1 -32.09 9.62 23.24
N GLU A 2 -31.90 8.31 23.21
CA GLU A 2 -31.03 7.58 24.15
C GLU A 2 -29.75 7.12 23.43
N LEU A 3 -28.59 7.23 24.07
CA LEU A 3 -27.33 6.82 23.45
C LEU A 3 -27.31 5.33 23.12
N ARG A 4 -27.88 4.49 24.00
CA ARG A 4 -27.98 3.05 23.80
C ARG A 4 -28.65 2.69 22.47
N SER A 5 -29.76 3.32 22.13
CA SER A 5 -30.49 3.06 20.89
C SER A 5 -29.69 3.51 19.65
N LEU A 6 -28.90 4.58 19.76
CA LEU A 6 -27.99 4.99 18.68
C LEU A 6 -26.89 3.95 18.47
N LEU A 7 -26.34 3.37 19.53
CA LEU A 7 -25.33 2.32 19.45
C LEU A 7 -25.92 1.00 18.92
N GLU A 8 -27.17 0.66 19.29
CA GLU A 8 -27.90 -0.48 18.69
C GLU A 8 -28.06 -0.29 17.18
N SER A 9 -28.58 0.85 16.75
CA SER A 9 -28.72 1.20 15.34
C SER A 9 -27.37 1.22 14.61
N MET A 10 -26.28 1.63 15.27
CA MET A 10 -24.92 1.62 14.71
C MET A 10 -24.51 0.18 14.34
N VAL A 11 -24.77 -0.78 15.22
CA VAL A 11 -24.45 -2.20 14.99
C VAL A 11 -25.34 -2.81 13.92
N GLU A 12 -26.66 -2.56 13.97
CA GLU A 12 -27.63 -3.07 12.98
C GLU A 12 -27.29 -2.66 11.55
N HIS A 13 -26.81 -1.43 11.36
CA HIS A 13 -26.46 -0.88 10.05
C HIS A 13 -24.99 -1.11 9.67
N ASN A 14 -24.24 -1.91 10.44
CA ASN A 14 -22.80 -2.15 10.24
C ASN A 14 -21.97 -0.85 10.14
N ALA A 15 -22.36 0.19 10.86
CA ALA A 15 -21.64 1.45 10.91
C ALA A 15 -20.30 1.27 11.64
N THR A 16 -19.25 1.94 11.16
CA THR A 16 -17.91 1.90 11.78
C THR A 16 -17.79 2.87 12.94
N ASP A 17 -18.35 4.07 12.78
CA ASP A 17 -18.23 5.17 13.74
C ASP A 17 -19.58 5.89 13.91
N LEU A 18 -19.90 6.33 15.13
CA LEU A 18 -21.03 7.17 15.51
C LEU A 18 -20.48 8.50 16.06
N PHE A 19 -21.01 9.61 15.59
CA PHE A 19 -20.58 10.96 15.93
C PHE A 19 -21.70 11.71 16.64
N ILE A 20 -21.38 12.26 17.81
CA ILE A 20 -22.26 13.10 18.62
C ILE A 20 -21.62 14.48 18.74
N SER A 21 -22.33 15.50 18.28
CA SER A 21 -21.85 16.88 18.33
C SER A 21 -23.03 17.86 18.38
N ALA A 22 -22.84 19.00 19.05
CA ALA A 22 -23.85 20.06 19.12
C ALA A 22 -24.12 20.67 17.73
N ALA A 23 -25.34 21.17 17.54
CA ALA A 23 -25.87 21.78 16.31
C ALA A 23 -25.93 20.85 15.08
N ALA A 24 -25.66 19.56 15.24
CA ALA A 24 -25.76 18.53 14.21
C ALA A 24 -26.65 17.37 14.69
N PRO A 25 -27.33 16.63 13.78
CA PRO A 25 -27.89 15.33 14.14
C PRO A 25 -26.75 14.34 14.45
N PRO A 26 -27.02 13.25 15.19
CA PRO A 26 -26.07 12.15 15.26
C PRO A 26 -25.77 11.60 13.87
N TYR A 27 -24.50 11.45 13.55
CA TYR A 27 -24.04 10.87 12.28
C TYR A 27 -23.46 9.48 12.49
N MET A 28 -23.64 8.60 11.52
CA MET A 28 -22.96 7.31 11.45
C MET A 28 -22.13 7.25 10.17
N GLN A 29 -20.95 6.63 10.25
CA GLN A 29 -20.17 6.30 9.07
C GLN A 29 -20.51 4.87 8.62
N ILE A 30 -21.10 4.74 7.44
CA ILE A 30 -21.52 3.46 6.85
C ILE A 30 -20.82 3.34 5.51
N GLU A 31 -20.01 2.29 5.34
CA GLU A 31 -19.22 2.06 4.10
C GLU A 31 -18.35 3.25 3.67
N GLY A 32 -17.88 4.05 4.65
CA GLY A 32 -17.05 5.23 4.41
C GLY A 32 -17.85 6.55 4.25
N GLU A 33 -19.17 6.48 4.09
CA GLU A 33 -20.05 7.65 3.93
C GLU A 33 -20.69 8.08 5.26
N PHE A 34 -20.83 9.40 5.46
CA PHE A 34 -21.52 9.96 6.63
C PHE A 34 -23.03 10.04 6.39
N ARG A 35 -23.81 9.35 7.22
CA ARG A 35 -25.27 9.33 7.16
C ARG A 35 -25.86 9.82 8.48
N ALA A 36 -26.75 10.80 8.40
CA ALA A 36 -27.47 11.28 9.58
C ALA A 36 -28.50 10.24 10.03
N THR A 37 -28.60 10.01 11.33
CA THR A 37 -29.60 9.10 11.94
C THR A 37 -31.02 9.66 11.90
N GLY A 38 -31.16 10.97 11.65
CA GLY A 38 -32.42 11.70 11.57
C GLY A 38 -32.19 13.16 11.23
N THR A 39 -33.24 13.99 11.35
CA THR A 39 -33.19 15.43 11.05
C THR A 39 -33.04 16.31 12.28
N GLU A 40 -33.27 15.77 13.49
CA GLU A 40 -33.19 16.52 14.74
C GLU A 40 -31.73 16.84 15.09
N ARG A 41 -31.43 18.13 15.24
CA ARG A 41 -30.10 18.62 15.65
C ARG A 41 -29.98 18.61 17.17
N LEU A 42 -28.86 18.10 17.67
CA LEU A 42 -28.58 18.10 19.09
C LEU A 42 -28.23 19.51 19.59
N THR A 43 -28.79 19.89 20.73
CA THR A 43 -28.29 21.03 21.51
C THR A 43 -27.02 20.66 22.26
N SER A 44 -26.26 21.66 22.72
CA SER A 44 -25.14 21.51 23.67
C SER A 44 -25.48 20.58 24.84
N ILE A 45 -26.62 20.84 25.49
CA ILE A 45 -27.09 20.11 26.66
C ILE A 45 -27.38 18.65 26.31
N GLN A 46 -28.01 18.39 25.17
CA GLN A 46 -28.31 17.03 24.71
C GLN A 46 -27.04 16.26 24.35
N ALA A 47 -26.10 16.87 23.61
CA ALA A 47 -24.84 16.23 23.26
C ALA A 47 -24.04 15.85 24.52
N ARG A 48 -23.94 16.77 25.50
CA ARG A 48 -23.31 16.50 26.79
C ARG A 48 -24.02 15.38 27.55
N ALA A 49 -25.36 15.42 27.63
CA ALA A 49 -26.14 14.42 28.36
C ALA A 49 -25.97 13.02 27.75
N LEU A 50 -26.00 12.90 26.42
CA LEU A 50 -25.76 11.65 25.71
C LEU A 50 -24.35 11.11 26.02
N THR A 51 -23.32 11.93 25.86
CA THR A 51 -21.93 11.53 26.12
C THR A 51 -21.73 11.11 27.58
N TYR A 52 -22.27 11.86 28.55
CA TYR A 52 -22.02 11.60 29.97
C TYR A 52 -22.81 10.39 30.48
N SER A 53 -23.85 9.96 29.77
CA SER A 53 -24.65 8.79 30.14
C SER A 53 -23.85 7.48 30.21
N ILE A 54 -22.67 7.43 29.58
CA ILE A 54 -21.84 6.22 29.50
C ILE A 54 -20.50 6.34 30.23
N LEU A 55 -20.18 7.53 30.75
CA LEU A 55 -18.94 7.77 31.48
C LEU A 55 -19.16 7.53 32.98
N THR A 56 -18.12 7.01 33.64
CA THR A 56 -18.06 6.96 35.10
C THR A 56 -17.80 8.35 35.70
N LYS A 57 -18.02 8.53 37.00
CA LYS A 57 -17.77 9.81 37.67
C LYS A 57 -16.30 10.25 37.56
N ASP A 58 -15.38 9.31 37.67
CA ASP A 58 -13.95 9.60 37.60
C ASP A 58 -13.54 10.01 36.17
N GLN A 59 -14.08 9.34 35.16
CA GLN A 59 -13.91 9.71 33.75
C GLN A 59 -14.49 11.08 33.42
N VAL A 60 -15.66 11.43 33.99
CA VAL A 60 -16.21 12.78 33.84
C VAL A 60 -15.28 13.81 34.46
N GLN A 61 -14.74 13.55 35.65
CA GLN A 61 -13.79 14.46 36.30
C GLN A 61 -12.51 14.61 35.47
N GLU A 62 -11.95 13.51 34.96
CA GLU A 62 -10.80 13.50 34.07
C GLU A 62 -11.07 14.36 32.83
N PHE A 63 -12.15 14.09 32.11
CA PHE A 63 -12.53 14.85 30.92
C PHE A 63 -12.74 16.35 31.20
N GLU A 64 -13.38 16.71 32.32
CA GLU A 64 -13.59 18.11 32.68
C GLU A 64 -12.26 18.84 33.00
N LEU A 65 -11.23 18.11 33.44
CA LEU A 65 -9.89 18.65 33.70
C LEU A 65 -9.01 18.73 32.45
N THR A 66 -9.04 17.69 31.60
CA THR A 66 -8.12 17.54 30.45
C THR A 66 -8.73 18.04 29.14
N ASN A 67 -10.06 18.14 29.05
CA ASN A 67 -10.85 18.37 27.84
C ASN A 67 -10.79 17.24 26.80
N GLU A 68 -10.20 16.10 27.15
CA GLU A 68 -10.04 14.93 26.28
C GLU A 68 -10.12 13.63 27.10
N LEU A 69 -10.81 12.62 26.58
CA LEU A 69 -10.90 11.31 27.21
C LEU A 69 -10.97 10.21 26.15
N ASN A 70 -10.15 9.18 26.31
CA ASN A 70 -10.25 7.94 25.55
C ASN A 70 -10.68 6.82 26.49
N THR A 71 -11.70 6.05 26.12
CA THR A 71 -12.13 4.90 26.92
C THR A 71 -12.76 3.83 26.03
N SER A 72 -12.98 2.64 26.58
CA SER A 72 -13.75 1.59 25.93
C SER A 72 -14.77 1.01 26.90
N PHE A 73 -15.92 0.59 26.37
CA PHE A 73 -16.95 -0.07 27.16
C PHE A 73 -17.58 -1.20 26.36
N ARG A 74 -18.22 -2.13 27.08
CA ARG A 74 -19.04 -3.20 26.52
C ARG A 74 -20.48 -2.97 26.95
N ILE A 75 -21.41 -2.97 26.00
CA ILE A 75 -22.83 -3.04 26.30
C ILE A 75 -23.33 -4.43 25.99
N GLU A 76 -23.85 -5.10 27.01
CA GLU A 76 -24.39 -6.45 26.89
C GLU A 76 -25.53 -6.49 25.85
N GLY A 77 -25.46 -7.47 24.94
CA GLY A 77 -26.40 -7.63 23.84
C GLY A 77 -26.14 -6.75 22.60
N ILE A 78 -25.26 -5.75 22.69
CA ILE A 78 -24.97 -4.83 21.56
C ILE A 78 -23.56 -5.07 21.01
N GLY A 79 -22.53 -4.91 21.85
CA GLY A 79 -21.15 -4.96 21.39
C GLY A 79 -20.18 -4.19 22.27
N ARG A 80 -18.92 -4.09 21.82
CA ARG A 80 -17.86 -3.31 22.45
C ARG A 80 -17.60 -2.05 21.62
N PHE A 81 -17.36 -0.93 22.30
CA PHE A 81 -17.13 0.35 21.64
C PHE A 81 -15.91 1.03 22.23
N ARG A 82 -15.15 1.69 21.36
CA ARG A 82 -14.13 2.66 21.75
C ARG A 82 -14.70 4.05 21.63
N ILE A 83 -14.47 4.88 22.64
CA ILE A 83 -15.00 6.22 22.73
C ILE A 83 -13.84 7.20 22.82
N ASN A 84 -13.91 8.23 21.99
CA ASN A 84 -13.15 9.44 22.19
C ASN A 84 -14.14 10.57 22.52
N VAL A 85 -13.93 11.24 23.65
CA VAL A 85 -14.66 12.43 24.07
C VAL A 85 -13.71 13.61 24.04
N PHE A 86 -14.15 14.72 23.48
CA PHE A 86 -13.32 15.92 23.32
C PHE A 86 -14.19 17.18 23.38
N ARG A 87 -13.56 18.33 23.56
CA ARG A 87 -14.22 19.64 23.42
C ARG A 87 -13.96 20.27 22.07
N GLN A 88 -15.02 20.83 21.48
CA GLN A 88 -14.93 21.63 20.27
C GLN A 88 -15.75 22.91 20.43
N MET A 89 -15.10 24.07 20.25
CA MET A 89 -15.74 25.38 20.48
C MET A 89 -16.41 25.52 21.85
N GLY A 90 -15.83 24.91 22.89
CA GLY A 90 -16.38 24.89 24.25
C GLY A 90 -17.46 23.82 24.50
N GLU A 91 -17.92 23.15 23.45
CA GLU A 91 -18.99 22.16 23.51
C GLU A 91 -18.45 20.73 23.57
N VAL A 92 -19.19 19.84 24.26
CA VAL A 92 -18.84 18.41 24.35
C VAL A 92 -19.19 17.70 23.05
N ALA A 93 -18.23 16.93 22.53
CA ALA A 93 -18.42 16.04 21.39
C ALA A 93 -17.86 14.65 21.70
N MET A 94 -18.38 13.64 21.00
CA MET A 94 -17.99 12.25 21.17
C MET A 94 -17.97 11.52 19.82
N VAL A 95 -16.96 10.67 19.64
CA VAL A 95 -16.95 9.65 18.59
C VAL A 95 -16.92 8.27 19.23
N ALA A 96 -17.88 7.42 18.88
CA ALA A 96 -17.90 6.01 19.26
C ALA A 96 -17.55 5.14 18.04
N ARG A 97 -16.60 4.22 18.19
CA ARG A 97 -16.24 3.22 17.19
C ARG A 97 -16.67 1.85 17.64
N HIS A 98 -17.38 1.12 16.78
CA HIS A 98 -17.77 -0.26 17.07
C HIS A 98 -16.58 -1.21 16.86
N ILE A 99 -16.21 -1.95 17.90
CA ILE A 99 -15.16 -2.98 17.86
C ILE A 99 -15.80 -4.29 17.43
N ARG A 100 -15.36 -4.83 16.30
CA ARG A 100 -15.97 -6.01 15.68
C ARG A 100 -15.64 -7.27 16.49
N ALA A 101 -16.66 -8.04 16.84
CA ALA A 101 -16.50 -9.35 17.47
C ALA A 101 -16.17 -10.45 16.45
N ARG A 102 -16.66 -10.34 15.21
CA ARG A 102 -16.44 -11.35 14.18
C ARG A 102 -15.02 -11.20 13.59
N ILE A 103 -14.17 -12.16 13.91
CA ILE A 103 -12.86 -12.34 13.28
C ILE A 103 -13.06 -13.23 12.05
N PRO A 104 -12.66 -12.79 10.85
CA PRO A 104 -12.73 -13.64 9.66
C PRO A 104 -11.76 -14.82 9.78
N SER A 105 -12.08 -15.94 9.14
CA SER A 105 -11.15 -17.06 9.03
C SER A 105 -10.02 -16.75 8.03
N LEU A 106 -8.91 -17.48 8.13
CA LEU A 106 -7.78 -17.34 7.20
C LEU A 106 -8.20 -17.63 5.75
N GLU A 107 -9.15 -18.54 5.55
CA GLU A 107 -9.75 -18.90 4.27
C GLU A 107 -10.63 -17.79 3.70
N GLU A 108 -11.46 -17.16 4.53
CA GLU A 108 -12.27 -16.00 4.11
C GLU A 108 -11.40 -14.82 3.69
N LEU A 109 -10.22 -14.67 4.30
CA LEU A 109 -9.22 -13.69 3.90
C LEU A 109 -8.43 -14.11 2.64
N ASN A 110 -8.66 -15.31 2.10
CA ASN A 110 -7.92 -15.89 0.98
C ASN A 110 -6.39 -15.96 1.23
N LEU A 111 -5.98 -16.15 2.49
CA LEU A 111 -4.57 -16.22 2.85
C LEU A 111 -4.00 -17.63 2.53
N PRO A 112 -2.70 -17.72 2.15
CA PRO A 112 -2.05 -19.00 1.90
C PRO A 112 -2.14 -19.96 3.10
N PRO A 113 -2.21 -21.30 2.88
CA PRO A 113 -2.25 -22.30 3.95
C PRO A 113 -1.10 -22.17 4.97
N LEU A 114 0.05 -21.66 4.54
CA LEU A 114 1.22 -21.36 5.38
C LEU A 114 0.86 -20.54 6.65
N PHE A 115 -0.14 -19.67 6.60
CA PHE A 115 -0.55 -18.88 7.78
C PHE A 115 -1.07 -19.75 8.93
N LYS A 116 -1.73 -20.88 8.62
CA LYS A 116 -2.16 -21.84 9.63
C LYS A 116 -0.98 -22.51 10.30
N GLU A 117 0.03 -22.87 9.52
CA GLU A 117 1.26 -23.49 10.01
C GLU A 117 1.98 -22.51 10.93
N LEU A 118 2.23 -21.28 10.47
CA LEU A 118 2.87 -20.22 11.24
C LEU A 118 2.15 -19.91 12.56
N SER A 119 0.81 -19.94 12.56
CA SER A 119 -0.01 -19.71 13.76
C SER A 119 0.18 -20.77 14.86
N LEU A 120 0.65 -21.97 14.47
CA LEU A 120 0.81 -23.12 15.36
C LEU A 120 2.23 -23.27 15.93
N TYR A 121 3.18 -22.46 15.48
CA TYR A 121 4.56 -22.48 15.97
C TYR A 121 4.60 -22.28 17.49
N ASP A 122 5.57 -22.92 18.15
CA ASP A 122 5.72 -22.80 19.61
C ASP A 122 6.47 -21.53 20.01
N ARG A 123 7.43 -21.10 19.18
CA ARG A 123 8.32 -19.99 19.48
C ARG A 123 8.77 -19.24 18.24
N GLY A 124 9.32 -18.06 18.46
CA GLY A 124 9.94 -17.23 17.43
C GLY A 124 9.18 -15.94 17.19
N LEU A 125 9.69 -15.12 16.28
CA LEU A 125 9.14 -13.80 15.95
C LEU A 125 8.51 -13.83 14.56
N ILE A 126 7.23 -13.49 14.48
CA ILE A 126 6.50 -13.28 13.22
C ILE A 126 6.09 -11.81 13.14
N LEU A 127 6.44 -11.17 12.02
CA LEU A 127 6.10 -9.78 11.77
C LEU A 127 5.13 -9.68 10.60
N VAL A 128 3.99 -9.04 10.82
CA VAL A 128 3.04 -8.67 9.75
C VAL A 128 3.19 -7.19 9.45
N VAL A 129 3.60 -6.87 8.23
CA VAL A 129 3.98 -5.52 7.82
C VAL A 129 3.14 -5.00 6.66
N GLY A 130 3.11 -3.68 6.52
CA GLY A 130 2.32 -2.99 5.51
C GLY A 130 1.91 -1.58 5.91
N GLY A 131 1.37 -0.84 4.95
CA GLY A 131 0.77 0.48 5.17
C GLY A 131 -0.45 0.47 6.09
N THR A 132 -0.99 1.64 6.38
CA THR A 132 -2.26 1.76 7.11
C THR A 132 -3.41 1.18 6.27
N GLY A 133 -4.29 0.41 6.90
CA GLY A 133 -5.46 -0.16 6.21
C GLY A 133 -5.16 -1.31 5.24
N THR A 134 -4.00 -1.96 5.33
CA THR A 134 -3.64 -3.15 4.52
C THR A 134 -4.03 -4.48 5.15
N GLY A 135 -4.79 -4.47 6.26
CA GLY A 135 -5.31 -5.69 6.88
C GLY A 135 -4.37 -6.41 7.85
N LYS A 136 -3.34 -5.73 8.39
CA LYS A 136 -2.40 -6.31 9.38
C LYS A 136 -3.10 -6.84 10.62
N SER A 137 -3.89 -6.00 11.29
CA SER A 137 -4.63 -6.34 12.51
C SER A 137 -5.61 -7.48 12.25
N THR A 138 -6.35 -7.43 11.13
CA THR A 138 -7.27 -8.50 10.71
C THR A 138 -6.54 -9.83 10.50
N THR A 139 -5.37 -9.80 9.87
CA THR A 139 -4.56 -10.99 9.60
C THR A 139 -4.04 -11.60 10.91
N LEU A 140 -3.48 -10.79 11.80
CA LEU A 140 -3.02 -11.25 13.11
C LEU A 140 -4.17 -11.81 13.95
N ALA A 141 -5.32 -11.13 14.00
CA ALA A 141 -6.50 -11.63 14.69
C ALA A 141 -6.93 -13.00 14.12
N SER A 142 -6.93 -13.16 12.80
CA SER A 142 -7.29 -14.45 12.17
C SER A 142 -6.29 -15.56 12.51
N MET A 143 -5.00 -15.25 12.56
CA MET A 143 -3.95 -16.20 12.98
C MET A 143 -4.11 -16.61 14.45
N LEU A 144 -4.29 -15.64 15.34
CA LEU A 144 -4.51 -15.89 16.77
C LEU A 144 -5.80 -16.67 17.02
N ASP A 145 -6.88 -16.36 16.30
CA ASP A 145 -8.15 -17.07 16.45
C ASP A 145 -8.07 -18.52 15.94
N TYR A 146 -7.34 -18.74 14.84
CA TYR A 146 -7.05 -20.09 14.36
C TYR A 146 -6.28 -20.89 15.42
N ARG A 147 -5.21 -20.31 16.00
CA ARG A 147 -4.47 -20.95 17.09
C ARG A 147 -5.36 -21.23 18.29
N ASN A 148 -6.11 -20.23 18.75
CA ASN A 148 -7.02 -20.34 19.89
C ASN A 148 -8.04 -21.48 19.71
N SER A 149 -8.47 -21.74 18.47
CA SER A 149 -9.40 -22.82 18.13
C SER A 149 -8.74 -24.20 18.03
N THR A 150 -7.43 -24.26 17.83
CA THR A 150 -6.70 -25.50 17.45
C THR A 150 -5.75 -26.00 18.52
N LYS A 151 -5.11 -25.11 19.28
CA LYS A 151 -4.07 -25.40 20.28
C LYS A 151 -4.46 -24.84 21.64
N THR A 152 -4.04 -25.51 22.72
CA THR A 152 -4.21 -25.05 24.10
C THR A 152 -3.03 -24.18 24.52
N GLY A 153 -3.26 -23.21 25.40
CA GLY A 153 -2.21 -22.36 25.96
C GLY A 153 -2.76 -21.02 26.42
N HIS A 154 -1.84 -20.10 26.71
CA HIS A 154 -2.13 -18.71 27.04
C HIS A 154 -1.69 -17.80 25.90
N ILE A 155 -2.66 -17.09 25.31
CA ILE A 155 -2.45 -16.01 24.34
C ILE A 155 -2.63 -14.69 25.09
N LEU A 156 -1.59 -13.86 25.08
CA LEU A 156 -1.62 -12.52 25.66
C LEU A 156 -1.47 -11.48 24.56
N THR A 157 -2.38 -10.52 24.46
CA THR A 157 -2.25 -9.39 23.53
C THR A 157 -2.07 -8.08 24.28
N ILE A 158 -1.23 -7.19 23.74
CA ILE A 158 -1.03 -5.83 24.21
C ILE A 158 -1.22 -4.92 23.00
N GLU A 159 -2.26 -4.11 23.02
CA GLU A 159 -2.76 -3.38 21.83
C GLU A 159 -3.07 -1.90 22.17
N GLU A 160 -3.06 -1.04 21.16
CA GLU A 160 -3.38 0.39 21.32
C GLU A 160 -4.14 0.92 20.08
N PRO A 161 -5.48 0.82 20.04
CA PRO A 161 -6.38 0.11 20.95
C PRO A 161 -6.54 -1.38 20.57
N VAL A 162 -7.36 -2.12 21.32
CA VAL A 162 -7.82 -3.46 20.88
C VAL A 162 -8.76 -3.34 19.66
N GLU A 163 -8.41 -4.00 18.55
CA GLU A 163 -9.20 -3.95 17.31
C GLU A 163 -10.21 -5.09 17.17
N PHE A 164 -9.87 -6.27 17.69
CA PHE A 164 -10.70 -7.48 17.65
C PHE A 164 -10.77 -8.10 19.04
N VAL A 165 -11.95 -8.58 19.42
CA VAL A 165 -12.13 -9.29 20.69
C VAL A 165 -12.05 -10.78 20.45
N HIS A 166 -11.14 -11.44 21.16
CA HIS A 166 -10.97 -12.88 21.12
C HIS A 166 -11.70 -13.54 22.29
N GLU A 167 -12.69 -14.38 21.97
CA GLU A 167 -13.32 -15.23 22.98
C GLU A 167 -12.39 -16.38 23.40
N HIS A 168 -12.53 -16.86 24.63
CA HIS A 168 -11.81 -18.06 25.05
C HIS A 168 -12.32 -19.29 24.28
N LYS A 169 -11.41 -20.10 23.73
CA LYS A 169 -11.73 -21.36 23.05
C LYS A 169 -10.93 -22.51 23.65
N LYS A 170 -9.97 -23.10 22.91
CA LYS A 170 -9.02 -24.07 23.48
C LYS A 170 -7.89 -23.38 24.24
N SER A 171 -7.57 -22.14 23.88
CA SER A 171 -6.62 -21.29 24.62
C SER A 171 -7.35 -20.29 25.51
N LEU A 172 -6.68 -19.92 26.61
CA LEU A 172 -7.01 -18.73 27.37
C LEU A 172 -6.48 -17.52 26.60
N VAL A 173 -7.29 -16.47 26.49
CA VAL A 173 -6.91 -15.24 25.76
C VAL A 173 -7.11 -14.04 26.67
N ASN A 174 -6.02 -13.37 27.03
CA ASN A 174 -6.06 -12.12 27.79
C ASN A 174 -5.61 -10.98 26.87
N GLN A 175 -6.41 -9.93 26.77
CA GLN A 175 -6.10 -8.76 25.94
C GLN A 175 -5.97 -7.54 26.85
N ARG A 176 -4.91 -6.75 26.64
CA ARG A 176 -4.64 -5.53 27.40
C ARG A 176 -4.55 -4.34 26.47
N GLU A 177 -5.41 -3.37 26.67
CA GLU A 177 -5.39 -2.10 25.95
C GLU A 177 -4.50 -1.08 26.68
N VAL A 178 -3.54 -0.51 25.96
CA VAL A 178 -2.70 0.58 26.46
C VAL A 178 -3.55 1.83 26.67
N GLY A 179 -3.39 2.47 27.83
CA GLY A 179 -4.20 3.59 28.30
C GLY A 179 -5.47 3.19 29.05
N VAL A 180 -5.85 1.90 29.06
CA VAL A 180 -7.04 1.40 29.76
C VAL A 180 -6.68 0.31 30.77
N ASP A 181 -6.09 -0.79 30.31
CA ASP A 181 -5.72 -1.94 31.16
C ASP A 181 -4.25 -1.87 31.63
N THR A 182 -3.46 -1.00 31.00
CA THR A 182 -2.05 -0.78 31.31
C THR A 182 -1.64 0.62 30.88
N GLU A 183 -0.78 1.27 31.65
CA GLU A 183 -0.38 2.67 31.36
C GLU A 183 0.46 2.80 30.08
N SER A 184 1.31 1.81 29.79
CA SER A 184 2.20 1.85 28.62
C SER A 184 2.57 0.45 28.15
N TYR A 185 3.06 0.36 26.90
CA TYR A 185 3.70 -0.85 26.36
C TYR A 185 4.87 -1.32 27.22
N GLU A 186 5.69 -0.41 27.74
CA GLU A 186 6.85 -0.76 28.55
C GLU A 186 6.43 -1.50 29.83
N ILE A 187 5.44 -0.97 30.55
CA ILE A 187 4.92 -1.58 31.77
C ILE A 187 4.24 -2.92 31.46
N ALA A 188 3.45 -2.98 30.39
CA ALA A 188 2.77 -4.19 29.97
C ALA A 188 3.77 -5.30 29.61
N LEU A 189 4.72 -5.02 28.73
CA LEU A 189 5.72 -5.97 28.25
C LEU A 189 6.71 -6.40 29.35
N LYS A 190 6.96 -5.56 30.35
CA LYS A 190 7.76 -5.93 31.52
C LYS A 190 7.03 -6.95 32.39
N ASN A 191 5.73 -6.77 32.62
CA ASN A 191 4.93 -7.63 33.47
C ASN A 191 4.49 -8.93 32.78
N ALA A 192 4.25 -8.88 31.47
CA ALA A 192 3.87 -10.02 30.65
C ALA A 192 4.85 -11.22 30.74
N MET A 193 6.13 -11.00 31.05
CA MET A 193 7.12 -12.07 31.32
C MET A 193 6.74 -12.96 32.51
N ARG A 194 5.93 -12.43 33.45
CA ARG A 194 5.43 -13.15 34.63
C ARG A 194 4.00 -13.67 34.46
N GLU A 195 3.38 -13.36 33.32
CA GLU A 195 2.03 -13.80 32.98
C GLU A 195 2.06 -15.15 32.22
N ALA A 196 3.26 -15.72 32.03
CA ALA A 196 3.50 -17.01 31.38
C ALA A 196 2.75 -17.21 30.04
N PRO A 197 2.86 -16.28 29.07
CA PRO A 197 2.24 -16.45 27.77
C PRO A 197 2.94 -17.57 26.99
N ASN A 198 2.17 -18.38 26.26
CA ASN A 198 2.73 -19.22 25.19
C ASN A 198 2.83 -18.42 23.88
N VAL A 199 1.92 -17.47 23.69
CA VAL A 199 1.92 -16.54 22.57
C VAL A 199 1.73 -15.14 23.12
N ILE A 200 2.55 -14.21 22.64
CA ILE A 200 2.35 -12.79 22.88
C ILE A 200 2.14 -12.07 21.55
N MET A 201 1.11 -11.24 21.48
CA MET A 201 0.91 -10.30 20.38
C MET A 201 1.15 -8.89 20.88
N ILE A 202 2.06 -8.19 20.22
CA ILE A 202 2.37 -6.78 20.48
C ILE A 202 1.79 -5.99 19.32
N GLY A 203 0.92 -5.01 19.58
CA GLY A 203 0.16 -4.30 18.55
C GLY A 203 1.04 -3.78 17.41
N GLU A 204 1.90 -2.79 17.67
CA GLU A 204 2.83 -2.24 16.69
C GLU A 204 4.18 -1.91 17.32
N ILE A 205 5.27 -2.35 16.69
CA ILE A 205 6.63 -1.97 17.09
C ILE A 205 6.98 -0.63 16.44
N ARG A 206 7.20 0.40 17.26
CA ARG A 206 7.56 1.74 16.79
C ARG A 206 8.97 2.18 17.18
N ASP A 207 9.56 1.49 18.15
CA ASP A 207 10.81 1.89 18.79
C ASP A 207 11.69 0.68 19.16
N THR A 208 12.94 1.00 19.52
CA THR A 208 13.97 0.05 19.90
C THR A 208 13.61 -0.76 21.14
N SER A 209 12.94 -0.15 22.13
CA SER A 209 12.62 -0.81 23.41
C SER A 209 11.61 -1.92 23.18
N THR A 210 10.55 -1.62 22.44
CA THR A 210 9.50 -2.56 22.07
C THR A 210 10.05 -3.69 21.20
N MET A 211 10.89 -3.38 20.21
CA MET A 211 11.56 -4.40 19.37
C MET A 211 12.46 -5.34 20.20
N LYS A 212 13.26 -4.79 21.14
CA LYS A 212 14.08 -5.60 22.05
C LYS A 212 13.24 -6.56 22.88
N LYS A 213 12.08 -6.12 23.36
CA LYS A 213 11.15 -6.99 24.10
C LYS A 213 10.57 -8.08 23.22
N ALA A 214 10.15 -7.75 21.99
CA ALA A 214 9.62 -8.73 21.05
C ALA A 214 10.65 -9.85 20.75
N ILE A 215 11.91 -9.48 20.51
CA ILE A 215 13.01 -10.44 20.33
C ILE A 215 13.22 -11.29 21.59
N ALA A 216 13.26 -10.66 22.77
CA ALA A 216 13.43 -11.39 24.03
C ALA A 216 12.29 -12.41 24.27
N TYR A 217 11.04 -12.07 23.94
CA TYR A 217 9.94 -13.03 24.01
C TYR A 217 10.14 -14.22 23.07
N ALA A 218 10.58 -13.96 21.83
CA ALA A 218 10.90 -15.00 20.88
C ALA A 218 12.06 -15.90 21.36
N GLU A 219 13.09 -15.33 21.98
CA GLU A 219 14.23 -16.04 22.57
C GLU A 219 13.82 -16.93 23.76
N THR A 220 12.96 -16.44 24.64
CA THR A 220 12.49 -17.17 25.84
C THR A 220 11.57 -18.37 25.52
N GLY A 221 11.30 -18.62 24.23
CA GLY A 221 10.49 -19.76 23.79
C GLY A 221 9.01 -19.47 23.63
N CYS A 222 8.60 -18.19 23.59
CA CYS A 222 7.24 -17.79 23.24
C CYS A 222 7.13 -17.51 21.74
N LEU A 223 5.95 -17.71 21.16
CA LEU A 223 5.65 -17.16 19.83
C LEU A 223 5.27 -15.69 19.99
N CYS A 224 6.10 -14.79 19.47
CA CYS A 224 5.84 -13.36 19.45
C CYS A 224 5.32 -12.96 18.06
N LEU A 225 4.12 -12.38 18.01
CA LEU A 225 3.57 -11.76 16.80
C LEU A 225 3.53 -10.25 16.98
N SER A 226 3.83 -9.50 15.93
CA SER A 226 3.71 -8.04 15.98
C SER A 226 3.49 -7.45 14.59
N THR A 227 3.08 -6.19 14.55
CA THR A 227 3.09 -5.41 13.32
C THR A 227 4.23 -4.40 13.25
N LEU A 228 4.58 -4.01 12.03
CA LEU A 228 5.51 -2.92 11.70
C LEU A 228 5.01 -2.20 10.44
N HIS A 229 5.25 -0.90 10.33
CA HIS A 229 5.08 -0.19 9.07
C HIS A 229 6.30 -0.38 8.15
N ALA A 230 6.15 -1.19 7.12
CA ALA A 230 7.12 -1.36 6.05
C ALA A 230 6.39 -1.75 4.75
N ASN A 231 7.01 -1.50 3.60
CA ASN A 231 6.38 -1.76 2.29
C ASN A 231 6.68 -3.16 1.74
N SER A 232 7.73 -3.81 2.25
CA SER A 232 8.18 -5.16 1.89
C SER A 232 8.81 -5.84 3.11
N ALA A 233 9.04 -7.15 2.99
CA ALA A 233 9.71 -7.93 4.01
C ALA A 233 11.17 -7.50 4.24
N SER A 234 11.91 -7.19 3.17
CA SER A 234 13.29 -6.68 3.28
C SER A 234 13.33 -5.30 3.94
N ASP A 235 12.43 -4.39 3.56
CA ASP A 235 12.35 -3.04 4.15
C ASP A 235 12.03 -3.10 5.65
N ALA A 236 11.27 -4.12 6.08
CA ALA A 236 10.98 -4.31 7.50
C ALA A 236 12.24 -4.65 8.29
N VAL A 237 13.11 -5.52 7.77
CA VAL A 237 14.38 -5.86 8.42
C VAL A 237 15.30 -4.64 8.45
N ASP A 238 15.43 -3.90 7.34
CA ASP A 238 16.20 -2.65 7.31
C ASP A 238 15.67 -1.63 8.33
N ARG A 239 14.35 -1.49 8.44
CA ARG A 239 13.71 -0.60 9.43
C ARG A 239 14.03 -1.02 10.87
N ILE A 240 14.03 -2.31 11.16
CA ILE A 240 14.40 -2.84 12.49
C ILE A 240 15.84 -2.47 12.81
N VAL A 241 16.77 -2.65 11.88
CA VAL A 241 18.18 -2.28 12.05
C VAL A 241 18.32 -0.80 12.40
N ASN A 242 17.57 0.06 11.71
CA ASN A 242 17.58 1.51 11.94
C ASN A 242 17.03 1.94 13.32
N PHE A 243 16.36 1.06 14.07
CA PHE A 243 16.01 1.36 15.47
C PHE A 243 17.22 1.28 16.40
N PHE A 244 18.28 0.57 16.03
CA PHE A 244 19.39 0.29 16.92
C PHE A 244 20.60 1.16 16.57
N PRO A 245 21.42 1.52 17.58
CA PRO A 245 22.69 2.15 17.31
C PRO A 245 23.69 1.11 16.76
N HIS A 246 24.70 1.55 16.00
CA HIS A 246 25.64 0.69 15.30
C HIS A 246 26.36 -0.33 16.20
N GLU A 247 26.62 0.02 17.46
CA GLU A 247 27.29 -0.83 18.44
C GLU A 247 26.47 -2.08 18.78
N ALA A 248 25.15 -2.03 18.61
CA ALA A 248 24.24 -3.14 18.89
C ALA A 248 23.99 -4.06 17.68
N TYR A 249 24.49 -3.72 16.50
CA TYR A 249 24.17 -4.43 15.25
C TYR A 249 24.55 -5.90 15.29
N ARG A 250 25.75 -6.22 15.79
CA ARG A 250 26.20 -7.61 15.87
C ARG A 250 25.25 -8.47 16.71
N GLN A 251 24.80 -7.95 17.85
CA GLN A 251 23.85 -8.67 18.69
C GLN A 251 22.48 -8.77 18.01
N LEU A 252 21.98 -7.66 17.46
CA LEU A 252 20.70 -7.63 16.75
C LEU A 252 20.65 -8.65 15.60
N TYR A 253 21.69 -8.71 14.77
CA TYR A 253 21.77 -9.66 13.66
C TYR A 253 21.77 -11.11 14.13
N ASN A 254 22.51 -11.42 15.20
CA ASN A 254 22.50 -12.75 15.79
C ASN A 254 21.10 -13.13 16.29
N ASP A 255 20.44 -12.20 17.00
CA ASP A 255 19.12 -12.45 17.58
C ASP A 255 18.05 -12.62 16.48
N LEU A 256 18.06 -11.74 15.47
CA LEU A 256 17.13 -11.84 14.34
C LEU A 256 17.37 -13.12 13.53
N ALA A 257 18.63 -13.44 13.21
CA ALA A 257 18.96 -14.66 12.48
C ALA A 257 18.49 -15.93 13.20
N SER A 258 18.48 -15.91 14.53
CA SER A 258 18.12 -17.07 15.37
C SER A 258 16.62 -17.16 15.70
N HIS A 259 15.94 -16.02 15.83
CA HIS A 259 14.58 -15.97 16.39
C HIS A 259 13.51 -15.48 15.42
N LEU A 260 13.87 -14.80 14.33
CA LEU A 260 12.91 -14.47 13.28
C LEU A 260 12.40 -15.76 12.64
N VAL A 261 11.09 -15.86 12.47
CA VAL A 261 10.43 -16.98 11.78
C VAL A 261 10.00 -16.53 10.40
N ALA A 262 9.27 -15.42 10.34
CA ALA A 262 8.72 -14.90 9.10
C ALA A 262 8.51 -13.39 9.16
N VAL A 263 8.66 -12.75 8.01
CA VAL A 263 8.11 -11.41 7.75
C VAL A 263 7.11 -11.51 6.63
N ILE A 264 5.89 -11.07 6.89
CA ILE A 264 4.74 -11.15 6.00
C ILE A 264 4.35 -9.72 5.64
N SER A 265 4.44 -9.35 4.37
CA SER A 265 4.03 -8.03 3.90
C SER A 265 2.70 -8.09 3.15
N LEU A 266 1.79 -7.16 3.44
CA LEU A 266 0.42 -7.16 2.92
C LEU A 266 0.12 -5.94 2.04
N ARG A 267 -0.53 -6.21 0.90
CA ARG A 267 -1.19 -5.22 0.04
C ARG A 267 -2.62 -5.66 -0.23
N LEU A 268 -3.51 -4.68 -0.45
CA LEU A 268 -4.93 -4.92 -0.71
C LEU A 268 -5.38 -4.27 -2.04
N PRO A 269 -4.90 -4.75 -3.20
CA PRO A 269 -5.43 -4.33 -4.50
C PRO A 269 -6.95 -4.53 -4.60
N VAL A 270 -7.58 -3.73 -5.44
CA VAL A 270 -9.01 -3.86 -5.77
C VAL A 270 -9.20 -5.06 -6.71
N GLY A 271 -10.04 -5.98 -6.29
CA GLY A 271 -10.44 -7.17 -7.02
C GLY A 271 -11.37 -6.87 -8.18
N SER A 272 -11.47 -7.82 -9.10
CA SER A 272 -12.38 -7.78 -10.24
C SER A 272 -13.86 -7.68 -9.83
N ASP A 273 -14.18 -8.08 -8.60
CA ASP A 273 -15.52 -7.97 -7.98
C ASP A 273 -15.75 -6.63 -7.24
N GLY A 274 -14.80 -5.70 -7.34
CA GLY A 274 -14.80 -4.41 -6.63
C GLY A 274 -14.41 -4.50 -5.16
N LYS A 275 -14.18 -5.69 -4.60
CA LYS A 275 -13.74 -5.88 -3.22
C LYS A 275 -12.23 -6.00 -3.14
N ARG A 276 -11.63 -5.71 -1.99
CA ARG A 276 -10.18 -5.82 -1.82
C ARG A 276 -9.73 -7.27 -1.70
N VAL A 277 -8.61 -7.62 -2.33
CA VAL A 277 -7.99 -8.95 -2.30
C VAL A 277 -6.59 -8.86 -1.69
N ALA A 278 -6.23 -9.79 -0.80
CA ALA A 278 -4.91 -9.81 -0.19
C ALA A 278 -3.83 -10.30 -1.18
N ALA A 279 -2.91 -9.41 -1.53
CA ALA A 279 -1.62 -9.77 -2.12
C ALA A 279 -0.59 -9.86 -0.99
N VAL A 280 0.04 -11.03 -0.87
CA VAL A 280 0.90 -11.38 0.27
C VAL A 280 2.31 -11.70 -0.21
N GLU A 281 3.28 -10.99 0.33
CA GLU A 281 4.69 -11.38 0.30
C GLU A 281 5.05 -12.07 1.60
N VAL A 282 5.81 -13.17 1.52
CA VAL A 282 6.26 -13.94 2.66
C VAL A 282 7.75 -14.20 2.54
N MET A 283 8.52 -13.72 3.51
CA MET A 283 9.92 -14.07 3.70
C MET A 283 10.04 -14.96 4.94
N LEU A 284 10.33 -16.23 4.74
CA LEU A 284 10.66 -17.16 5.84
C LEU A 284 12.14 -17.04 6.16
N ASN A 285 12.49 -17.24 7.44
CA ASN A 285 13.88 -17.25 7.88
C ASN A 285 14.55 -18.60 7.57
N THR A 286 14.73 -18.89 6.29
CA THR A 286 15.45 -20.08 5.80
C THR A 286 16.93 -20.04 6.23
N PRO A 287 17.68 -21.15 6.19
CA PRO A 287 19.11 -21.14 6.51
C PRO A 287 19.92 -20.12 5.70
N TYR A 288 19.52 -19.85 4.45
CA TYR A 288 20.17 -18.84 3.61
C TYR A 288 19.83 -17.42 4.06
N ILE A 289 18.54 -17.12 4.29
CA ILE A 289 18.09 -15.81 4.79
C ILE A 289 18.71 -15.52 6.17
N SER A 290 18.70 -16.51 7.06
CA SER A 290 19.32 -16.42 8.40
C SER A 290 20.81 -16.11 8.30
N GLY A 291 21.54 -16.78 7.39
CA GLY A 291 22.95 -16.49 7.13
C GLY A 291 23.20 -15.06 6.64
N LEU A 292 22.37 -14.55 5.72
CA LEU A 292 22.45 -13.17 5.26
C LEU A 292 22.19 -12.16 6.39
N ILE A 293 21.21 -12.42 7.24
CA ILE A 293 20.92 -11.57 8.41
C ILE A 293 22.10 -11.60 9.38
N TYR A 294 22.62 -12.78 9.71
CA TYR A 294 23.76 -12.96 10.62
C TYR A 294 25.01 -12.21 10.15
N GLU A 295 25.28 -12.22 8.84
CA GLU A 295 26.39 -11.49 8.22
C GLU A 295 26.11 -9.98 8.04
N GLY A 296 24.91 -9.50 8.37
CA GLY A 296 24.49 -8.11 8.19
C GLY A 296 24.27 -7.69 6.74
N GLN A 297 24.07 -8.65 5.83
CA GLN A 297 23.89 -8.42 4.39
C GLN A 297 22.41 -8.17 4.02
N ILE A 298 21.75 -7.25 4.75
CA ILE A 298 20.30 -7.02 4.65
C ILE A 298 19.88 -6.59 3.25
N GLY A 299 20.70 -5.81 2.54
CA GLY A 299 20.42 -5.39 1.15
C GLY A 299 20.32 -6.55 0.15
N LYS A 300 20.80 -7.76 0.47
CA LYS A 300 20.68 -8.95 -0.39
C LYS A 300 19.39 -9.74 -0.16
N LEU A 301 18.61 -9.43 0.88
CA LEU A 301 17.40 -10.18 1.22
C LEU A 301 16.36 -10.15 0.09
N LYS A 302 16.24 -9.02 -0.61
CA LYS A 302 15.32 -8.90 -1.75
C LYS A 302 15.67 -9.87 -2.88
N GLU A 303 16.95 -9.94 -3.27
CA GLU A 303 17.41 -10.88 -4.29
C GLU A 303 17.32 -12.34 -3.81
N ALA A 304 17.55 -12.58 -2.53
CA ALA A 304 17.40 -13.90 -1.93
C ALA A 304 15.96 -14.40 -2.03
N LEU A 305 14.99 -13.54 -1.73
CA LEU A 305 13.57 -13.86 -1.80
C LEU A 305 13.11 -14.20 -3.24
N GLU A 306 13.69 -13.56 -4.26
CA GLU A 306 13.43 -13.89 -5.66
C GLU A 306 13.96 -15.27 -6.07
N LYS A 307 15.06 -15.73 -5.45
CA LYS A 307 15.70 -17.03 -5.75
C LYS A 307 15.01 -18.19 -5.03
N GLU A 308 14.46 -17.98 -3.84
CA GLU A 308 13.90 -19.04 -2.99
C GLU A 308 12.41 -19.38 -3.25
N LYS A 309 11.94 -19.34 -4.50
CA LYS A 309 10.51 -19.54 -4.86
C LYS A 309 9.87 -20.91 -4.52
N GLY A 310 10.49 -21.74 -3.68
CA GLY A 310 10.05 -23.11 -3.38
C GLY A 310 9.86 -23.47 -1.90
N GLU A 311 10.37 -22.70 -0.94
CA GLU A 311 10.32 -23.06 0.49
C GLU A 311 9.15 -22.42 1.26
N GLY A 312 8.11 -21.95 0.56
CA GLY A 312 7.03 -21.15 1.16
C GLY A 312 7.30 -19.64 1.14
N CYS A 313 8.49 -19.23 0.72
CA CYS A 313 8.83 -17.86 0.37
C CYS A 313 8.08 -17.42 -0.91
N GLN A 314 7.60 -16.18 -0.92
CA GLN A 314 6.84 -15.61 -2.03
C GLN A 314 7.06 -14.10 -2.10
N THR A 315 7.44 -13.58 -3.27
CA THR A 315 7.54 -12.12 -3.52
C THR A 315 6.18 -11.51 -3.84
N PHE A 316 6.02 -10.20 -3.65
CA PHE A 316 4.81 -9.48 -4.10
C PHE A 316 4.51 -9.66 -5.58
N ASP A 317 5.52 -9.51 -6.44
CA ASP A 317 5.33 -9.66 -7.89
C ASP A 317 4.83 -11.07 -8.25
N SER A 318 5.23 -12.10 -7.48
CA SER A 318 4.70 -13.46 -7.67
C SER A 318 3.27 -13.59 -7.17
N ALA A 319 2.94 -13.02 -6.01
CA ALA A 319 1.58 -12.99 -5.48
C ALA A 319 0.61 -12.32 -6.47
N LEU A 320 0.97 -11.13 -6.96
CA LEU A 320 0.17 -10.33 -7.88
C LEU A 320 0.00 -11.02 -9.23
N PHE A 321 1.07 -11.63 -9.75
CA PHE A 321 0.98 -12.44 -10.97
C PHE A 321 -0.03 -13.59 -10.81
N SER A 322 0.05 -14.34 -9.71
CA SER A 322 -0.88 -15.44 -9.43
C SER A 322 -2.33 -14.96 -9.26
N LEU A 323 -2.56 -13.81 -8.64
CA LEU A 323 -3.91 -13.23 -8.50
C LEU A 323 -4.51 -12.83 -9.85
N VAL A 324 -3.71 -12.29 -10.78
CA VAL A 324 -4.16 -11.99 -12.15
C VAL A 324 -4.48 -13.27 -12.92
N GLN A 325 -3.63 -14.29 -12.83
CA GLN A 325 -3.89 -15.59 -13.48
C GLN A 325 -5.15 -16.28 -12.96
N GLN A 326 -5.52 -16.04 -11.70
CA GLN A 326 -6.77 -16.50 -11.10
C GLN A 326 -7.99 -15.63 -11.45
N GLY A 327 -7.81 -14.55 -12.22
CA GLY A 327 -8.88 -13.58 -12.55
C GLY A 327 -9.33 -12.72 -11.37
N LYS A 328 -8.62 -12.74 -10.24
CA LYS A 328 -9.02 -12.05 -9.00
C LYS A 328 -8.78 -10.55 -9.02
N ILE A 329 -7.74 -10.09 -9.73
CA ILE A 329 -7.41 -8.68 -9.90
C ILE A 329 -7.07 -8.42 -11.37
N SER A 330 -7.22 -7.17 -11.82
CA SER A 330 -6.80 -6.79 -13.18
C SER A 330 -5.28 -6.67 -13.30
N LYS A 331 -4.76 -6.78 -14.53
CA LYS A 331 -3.33 -6.59 -14.81
C LYS A 331 -2.85 -5.18 -14.47
N SER A 332 -3.65 -4.15 -14.74
CA SER A 332 -3.32 -2.77 -14.41
C SER A 332 -3.21 -2.57 -12.90
N GLU A 333 -4.13 -3.16 -12.14
CA GLU A 333 -4.11 -3.13 -10.68
C GLU A 333 -2.86 -3.84 -10.12
N ALA A 334 -2.54 -5.02 -10.65
CA ALA A 334 -1.32 -5.73 -10.29
C ALA A 334 -0.05 -4.89 -10.51
N LEU A 335 0.04 -4.18 -11.64
CA LEU A 335 1.18 -3.32 -11.97
C LEU A 335 1.28 -2.06 -11.09
N ASN A 336 0.15 -1.55 -10.58
CA ASN A 336 0.13 -0.42 -9.66
C ASN A 336 0.61 -0.81 -8.25
N HIS A 337 0.41 -2.07 -7.87
CA HIS A 337 0.81 -2.63 -6.60
C HIS A 337 2.12 -3.45 -6.65
N ALA A 338 2.82 -3.47 -7.79
CA ALA A 338 4.05 -4.24 -7.97
C ALA A 338 5.26 -3.59 -7.25
N ASP A 339 6.20 -4.42 -6.80
CA ASP A 339 7.50 -3.93 -6.33
C ASP A 339 8.38 -3.47 -7.49
N SER A 340 8.33 -4.21 -8.59
CA SER A 340 8.95 -3.81 -9.85
C SER A 340 7.92 -3.93 -10.96
N ARG A 341 7.28 -2.79 -11.29
CA ARG A 341 6.34 -2.69 -12.40
C ARG A 341 6.94 -3.27 -13.70
N ASN A 342 8.23 -3.04 -13.94
CA ASN A 342 8.91 -3.55 -15.12
C ASN A 342 9.07 -5.07 -15.09
N ASN A 343 9.51 -5.65 -13.98
CA ASN A 343 9.71 -7.10 -13.87
C ASN A 343 8.37 -7.83 -13.97
N LEU A 344 7.33 -7.33 -13.29
CA LEU A 344 6.01 -7.92 -13.35
C LEU A 344 5.39 -7.78 -14.76
N ALA A 345 5.54 -6.63 -15.42
CA ALA A 345 5.08 -6.45 -16.79
C ALA A 345 5.80 -7.39 -17.78
N LEU A 346 7.12 -7.56 -17.62
CA LEU A 346 7.90 -8.51 -18.41
C LEU A 346 7.41 -9.94 -18.16
N ARG A 347 7.18 -10.32 -16.90
CA ARG A 347 6.66 -11.64 -16.53
C ARG A 347 5.30 -11.90 -17.17
N PHE A 348 4.38 -10.94 -17.15
CA PHE A 348 3.11 -11.07 -17.86
C PHE A 348 3.26 -11.28 -19.38
N ARG A 349 4.31 -10.72 -20.00
CA ARG A 349 4.57 -10.93 -21.44
C ARG A 349 5.17 -12.30 -21.73
N LEU A 350 6.02 -12.81 -20.84
CA LEU A 350 6.71 -14.08 -21.02
C LEU A 350 5.85 -15.29 -20.62
N GLU A 351 5.07 -15.16 -19.55
CA GLU A 351 4.31 -16.26 -18.92
C GLU A 351 2.79 -16.13 -19.12
N GLY A 352 2.29 -15.01 -19.66
CA GLY A 352 0.87 -14.86 -19.99
C GLY A 352 0.50 -15.61 -21.27
N THR A 353 -0.62 -16.33 -21.28
CA THR A 353 -1.26 -16.79 -22.52
C THR A 353 -1.48 -15.59 -23.42
N ALA A 354 -1.14 -15.74 -24.70
CA ALA A 354 -1.25 -14.72 -25.73
C ALA A 354 -2.71 -14.25 -25.90
N GLU A 355 -3.16 -13.34 -25.05
CA GLU A 355 -4.22 -12.41 -25.38
C GLU A 355 -3.56 -11.08 -25.75
N GLU A 356 -3.93 -10.59 -26.92
CA GLU A 356 -3.45 -9.33 -27.49
C GLU A 356 -3.53 -8.24 -26.44
N VAL A 357 -2.35 -7.79 -26.01
CA VAL A 357 -2.24 -6.64 -25.12
C VAL A 357 -2.72 -5.43 -25.91
N ASP A 358 -3.81 -4.81 -25.45
CA ASP A 358 -4.11 -3.44 -25.80
C ASP A 358 -2.93 -2.57 -25.31
N GLU A 359 -2.09 -2.18 -26.26
CA GLU A 359 -0.78 -1.57 -26.09
C GLU A 359 -0.93 -0.12 -25.59
N ASP A 360 -0.99 0.07 -24.27
CA ASP A 360 -1.00 1.40 -23.68
C ASP A 360 0.36 2.12 -23.80
N VAL A 361 0.29 3.30 -24.43
CA VAL A 361 1.37 4.26 -24.64
C VAL A 361 1.91 4.77 -23.30
N LEU A 362 3.23 4.78 -23.10
CA LEU A 362 3.86 5.44 -21.96
C LEU A 362 3.73 6.97 -22.10
N LYS A 363 2.61 7.52 -21.60
CA LYS A 363 2.35 8.96 -21.53
C LYS A 363 2.97 9.52 -20.25
N GLU A 364 3.91 10.46 -20.37
CA GLU A 364 4.52 11.15 -19.24
C GLU A 364 4.02 12.61 -19.25
N VAL A 365 2.94 12.88 -18.51
CA VAL A 365 2.34 14.23 -18.48
C VAL A 365 3.15 15.13 -17.56
N ALA A 366 3.95 16.02 -18.13
CA ALA A 366 4.60 17.10 -17.39
C ALA A 366 3.63 18.26 -17.19
N PHE A 367 2.85 18.25 -16.11
CA PHE A 367 1.94 19.38 -15.79
C PHE A 367 2.73 20.63 -15.38
N SER A 368 2.60 21.71 -16.18
CA SER A 368 2.72 23.09 -15.71
C SER A 368 1.30 23.63 -15.53
N ARG A 369 0.84 23.76 -14.29
CA ARG A 369 -0.54 24.09 -13.87
C ARG A 369 -1.10 25.48 -14.29
N ALA A 370 -0.50 26.14 -15.29
CA ALA A 370 -0.73 27.57 -15.54
C ALA A 370 -1.37 27.93 -16.88
N VAL A 371 -1.54 27.00 -17.85
CA VAL A 371 -1.99 27.34 -19.20
C VAL A 371 -3.02 26.34 -19.71
N SER A 372 -4.19 26.83 -20.16
CA SER A 372 -5.21 26.03 -20.84
C SER A 372 -4.74 25.68 -22.26
N PHE A 373 -4.87 24.43 -22.70
CA PHE A 373 -4.47 24.02 -24.05
C PHE A 373 -5.27 24.70 -25.17
N GLU A 374 -6.45 25.28 -24.86
CA GLU A 374 -7.26 26.05 -25.80
C GLU A 374 -6.58 27.35 -26.29
N SER A 375 -5.47 27.76 -25.68
CA SER A 375 -4.72 28.96 -26.11
C SER A 375 -3.72 28.72 -27.23
N PHE A 376 -3.48 27.47 -27.67
CA PHE A 376 -2.48 27.16 -28.70
C PHE A 376 -3.16 26.93 -30.06
N ASN A 377 -2.88 27.79 -31.04
CA ASN A 377 -3.44 27.70 -32.39
C ASN A 377 -2.40 27.30 -33.44
N THR A 378 -1.13 27.58 -33.15
CA THR A 378 -0.04 27.44 -34.10
C THR A 378 1.12 26.63 -33.55
N TYR A 379 1.82 25.90 -34.42
CA TYR A 379 2.99 25.10 -34.04
C TYR A 379 4.05 25.07 -35.13
N ARG A 380 5.29 24.75 -34.73
CA ARG A 380 6.35 24.27 -35.62
C ARG A 380 6.92 22.95 -35.14
N VAL A 381 7.46 22.15 -36.05
CA VAL A 381 8.16 20.90 -35.72
C VAL A 381 9.66 21.14 -35.79
N ALA A 382 10.39 20.74 -34.74
CA ALA A 382 11.83 20.90 -34.66
C ALA A 382 12.52 19.59 -34.25
N VAL A 383 13.62 19.25 -34.92
CA VAL A 383 14.46 18.11 -34.50
C VAL A 383 15.33 18.56 -33.33
N THR A 384 15.45 17.74 -32.30
CA THR A 384 16.37 17.96 -31.18
C THR A 384 17.42 16.85 -31.12
N ALA A 385 18.64 17.21 -30.75
CA ALA A 385 19.73 16.25 -30.56
C ALA A 385 19.74 15.71 -29.12
N LEU A 386 20.13 14.44 -28.97
CA LEU A 386 20.59 13.92 -27.68
C LEU A 386 21.98 14.47 -27.38
N ARG A 387 22.32 14.64 -26.09
CA ARG A 387 23.68 15.03 -25.69
C ARG A 387 24.70 14.05 -26.30
N GLY A 388 25.50 14.54 -27.26
CA GLY A 388 26.55 13.76 -27.92
C GLY A 388 26.19 13.14 -29.27
N SER A 389 24.97 13.34 -29.80
CA SER A 389 24.53 12.80 -31.11
C SER A 389 24.27 13.90 -32.13
N LYS A 390 24.36 13.58 -33.44
CA LYS A 390 23.89 14.49 -34.51
C LYS A 390 22.39 14.32 -34.71
N PRO A 391 21.61 15.41 -34.85
CA PRO A 391 20.19 15.30 -35.14
C PRO A 391 19.98 14.70 -36.53
N VAL A 392 19.19 13.62 -36.62
CA VAL A 392 18.75 13.04 -37.90
C VAL A 392 17.36 13.58 -38.21
N ARG A 393 17.23 14.31 -39.31
CA ARG A 393 15.95 14.83 -39.78
C ARG A 393 15.22 13.77 -40.60
N MET A 394 13.99 13.47 -40.25
CA MET A 394 13.17 12.46 -40.94
C MET A 394 11.85 13.07 -41.37
N GLN A 395 11.70 13.33 -42.68
CA GLN A 395 10.50 13.95 -43.24
C GLN A 395 9.23 13.18 -42.86
N ASN A 396 9.28 11.84 -42.85
CA ASN A 396 8.13 11.01 -42.53
C ASN A 396 7.56 11.26 -41.12
N ILE A 397 8.43 11.56 -40.15
CA ILE A 397 8.04 11.88 -38.76
C ILE A 397 7.40 13.26 -38.71
N GLU A 398 7.98 14.25 -39.40
CA GLU A 398 7.44 15.60 -39.48
C GLU A 398 6.05 15.59 -40.13
N ASP A 399 5.91 14.91 -41.26
CA ASP A 399 4.63 14.74 -41.97
C ASP A 399 3.59 14.04 -41.09
N GLY A 400 4.01 13.00 -40.35
CA GLY A 400 3.13 12.26 -39.45
C GLY A 400 2.63 13.12 -38.28
N VAL A 401 3.49 13.92 -37.67
CA VAL A 401 3.10 14.90 -36.63
C VAL A 401 2.17 15.95 -37.22
N GLN A 402 2.50 16.47 -38.41
CA GLN A 402 1.70 17.51 -39.05
C GLN A 402 0.28 17.03 -39.38
N ASN A 403 0.14 15.83 -39.95
CA ASN A 403 -1.15 15.24 -40.28
C ASN A 403 -2.08 15.18 -39.06
N VAL A 404 -1.56 14.79 -37.90
CA VAL A 404 -2.37 14.64 -36.69
C VAL A 404 -2.70 15.99 -36.04
N LEU A 405 -1.76 16.94 -36.02
CA LEU A 405 -2.00 18.25 -35.41
C LEU A 405 -2.92 19.13 -36.27
N ILE A 406 -2.84 19.03 -37.59
CA ILE A 406 -3.79 19.68 -38.51
C ILE A 406 -5.19 19.10 -38.31
N ALA A 407 -5.32 17.77 -38.18
CA ALA A 407 -6.60 17.12 -37.89
C ALA A 407 -7.22 17.56 -36.54
N LYS A 408 -6.39 18.06 -35.62
CA LYS A 408 -6.80 18.60 -34.31
C LYS A 408 -7.00 20.12 -34.30
N GLY A 409 -6.91 20.77 -35.46
CA GLY A 409 -7.22 22.20 -35.62
C GLY A 409 -6.06 23.16 -35.43
N LEU A 410 -4.81 22.68 -35.28
CA LEU A 410 -3.63 23.55 -35.22
C LEU A 410 -3.06 23.84 -36.61
N SER A 411 -2.55 25.06 -36.82
CA SER A 411 -1.91 25.48 -38.07
C SER A 411 -0.38 25.50 -37.95
N VAL A 412 0.32 25.01 -38.98
CA VAL A 412 1.80 25.06 -39.02
C VAL A 412 2.27 26.46 -39.43
N THR A 413 3.22 27.05 -38.68
CA THR A 413 3.87 28.34 -39.03
C THR A 413 5.29 28.39 -38.48
N ASP A 414 6.22 28.94 -39.27
CA ASP A 414 7.57 29.28 -38.79
C ASP A 414 7.63 30.68 -38.17
N GLU A 415 6.65 31.53 -38.48
CA GLU A 415 6.53 32.90 -37.98
C GLU A 415 5.78 32.91 -36.64
N SER A 416 6.55 33.00 -35.53
CA SER A 416 6.06 33.13 -34.15
C SER A 416 4.98 32.11 -33.72
N PRO A 417 5.25 30.79 -33.76
CA PRO A 417 4.27 29.79 -33.33
C PRO A 417 4.06 29.79 -31.81
N ASP A 418 2.90 29.30 -31.37
CA ASP A 418 2.60 29.13 -29.94
C ASP A 418 3.34 27.92 -29.36
N LEU A 419 3.47 26.83 -30.14
CA LEU A 419 4.11 25.59 -29.75
C LEU A 419 5.32 25.22 -30.63
N GLU A 420 6.33 24.62 -29.99
CA GLU A 420 7.39 23.89 -30.68
C GLU A 420 7.33 22.40 -30.33
N VAL A 421 7.05 21.57 -31.33
CA VAL A 421 7.04 20.12 -31.21
C VAL A 421 8.45 19.61 -31.48
N ARG A 422 9.17 19.30 -30.41
CA ARG A 422 10.51 18.74 -30.47
C ARG A 422 10.44 17.23 -30.58
N TYR A 423 11.16 16.67 -31.54
CA TYR A 423 11.33 15.22 -31.61
C TYR A 423 12.79 14.81 -31.60
N TYR A 424 13.05 13.63 -31.03
CA TYR A 424 14.31 12.94 -31.18
C TYR A 424 14.07 11.43 -31.23
N LEU A 425 14.94 10.73 -31.94
CA LEU A 425 14.93 9.28 -32.06
C LEU A 425 16.17 8.73 -31.35
N THR A 426 16.03 7.91 -30.31
CA THR A 426 17.17 7.20 -29.70
C THR A 426 17.34 5.86 -30.39
N GLY A 427 18.39 5.66 -31.16
CA GLY A 427 18.82 4.37 -31.68
C GLY A 427 20.35 4.38 -31.84
N PRO A 428 21.02 3.23 -32.02
CA PRO A 428 22.46 3.25 -32.20
C PRO A 428 22.81 4.02 -33.48
N ASP A 429 23.42 5.20 -33.29
CA ASP A 429 24.32 5.77 -34.29
C ASP A 429 25.42 4.74 -34.50
N SER A 430 25.36 3.93 -35.56
CA SER A 430 26.56 3.61 -36.35
C SER A 430 26.29 2.61 -37.48
N GLU A 431 26.69 3.01 -38.68
CA GLU A 431 27.35 2.13 -39.64
C GLU A 431 28.77 1.73 -39.13
N THR A 432 28.91 1.18 -37.92
CA THR A 432 30.15 0.49 -37.53
C THR A 432 29.87 -1.00 -37.32
N PRO A 433 30.18 -1.84 -38.32
CA PRO A 433 30.03 -3.28 -38.19
C PRO A 433 31.16 -3.80 -37.28
N GLY A 434 30.85 -4.26 -36.05
CA GLY A 434 31.89 -4.90 -35.25
C GLY A 434 31.60 -5.46 -33.86
N THR A 435 30.52 -5.10 -33.16
CA THR A 435 30.45 -5.42 -31.70
C THR A 435 29.11 -5.99 -31.21
N ALA A 436 28.48 -6.90 -31.96
CA ALA A 436 27.38 -7.71 -31.43
C ALA A 436 27.87 -9.10 -31.01
N ARG A 437 27.72 -9.46 -29.72
CA ARG A 437 28.20 -10.73 -29.13
C ARG A 437 27.16 -11.86 -29.14
N SER A 438 25.92 -11.59 -29.57
CA SER A 438 24.88 -12.60 -29.73
C SER A 438 23.85 -12.22 -30.82
N GLU A 439 23.07 -13.19 -31.27
CA GLU A 439 21.95 -12.96 -32.20
C GLU A 439 20.80 -12.16 -31.52
N LEU A 440 20.71 -12.26 -30.20
CA LEU A 440 19.86 -11.45 -29.34
C LEU A 440 20.31 -9.98 -29.31
N ASP A 441 21.63 -9.72 -29.22
CA ASP A 441 22.18 -8.35 -29.31
C ASP A 441 21.89 -7.71 -30.66
N ARG A 442 21.93 -8.49 -31.76
CA ARG A 442 21.56 -8.00 -33.10
C ARG A 442 20.07 -7.67 -33.24
N GLN A 443 19.19 -8.37 -32.51
CA GLN A 443 17.76 -8.06 -32.48
C GLN A 443 17.46 -6.87 -31.57
N VAL A 444 18.14 -6.73 -30.44
CA VAL A 444 17.95 -5.60 -29.50
C VAL A 444 18.54 -4.29 -30.04
N GLN A 445 19.63 -4.34 -30.81
CA GLN A 445 20.29 -3.17 -31.41
C GLN A 445 19.56 -2.54 -32.61
N ARG A 446 18.41 -3.06 -33.07
CA ARG A 446 17.79 -2.63 -34.35
C ARG A 446 16.79 -1.49 -34.27
N PHE A 447 16.45 -0.98 -33.09
CA PHE A 447 15.21 -0.21 -32.95
C PHE A 447 15.36 1.11 -32.19
N GLY A 448 14.76 2.16 -32.76
CA GLY A 448 14.76 3.50 -32.20
C GLY A 448 13.53 3.79 -31.34
N VAL A 449 13.69 4.55 -30.23
CA VAL A 449 12.57 5.12 -29.46
C VAL A 449 12.34 6.56 -29.92
N LEU A 450 11.14 6.86 -30.41
CA LEU A 450 10.74 8.22 -30.76
C LEU A 450 10.16 8.90 -29.52
N CYS A 451 10.71 10.06 -29.18
CA CYS A 451 10.17 10.94 -28.16
C CYS A 451 9.68 12.22 -28.81
N LEU A 452 8.46 12.64 -28.46
CA LEU A 452 7.89 13.95 -28.81
C LEU A 452 7.75 14.78 -27.53
N SER A 453 8.15 16.05 -27.58
CA SER A 453 7.99 17.02 -26.51
C SER A 453 7.35 18.29 -27.06
N PHE A 454 6.23 18.69 -26.47
CA PHE A 454 5.51 19.91 -26.82
C PHE A 454 5.98 21.01 -25.89
N VAL A 455 6.58 22.04 -26.45
CA VAL A 455 7.15 23.17 -25.72
C VAL A 455 6.31 24.40 -25.99
N ASP A 456 5.79 25.00 -24.93
CA ASP A 456 5.19 26.33 -24.99
C ASP A 456 6.31 27.37 -25.16
N LEU A 457 6.27 28.11 -26.27
CA LEU A 457 7.32 29.07 -26.61
C LEU A 457 7.23 30.35 -25.76
N ALA A 458 6.07 30.67 -25.17
CA ALA A 458 5.94 31.81 -24.26
C ALA A 458 6.60 31.53 -22.91
N SER A 459 6.39 30.33 -22.33
CA SER A 459 6.97 29.96 -21.04
C SER A 459 8.31 29.21 -21.13
N GLN A 460 8.70 28.77 -22.32
CA GLN A 460 9.86 27.89 -22.56
C GLN A 460 9.79 26.56 -21.78
N LYS A 461 8.59 26.12 -21.39
CA LYS A 461 8.38 24.86 -20.64
C LYS A 461 7.82 23.76 -21.53
N THR A 462 8.27 22.53 -21.29
CA THR A 462 7.62 21.35 -21.87
C THR A 462 6.29 21.12 -21.16
N ILE A 463 5.20 21.19 -21.91
CA ILE A 463 3.82 21.04 -21.38
C ILE A 463 3.28 19.62 -21.61
N TRP A 464 3.86 18.87 -22.55
CA TRP A 464 3.47 17.49 -22.79
C TRP A 464 4.62 16.69 -23.41
N ARG A 465 4.76 15.44 -22.99
CA ARG A 465 5.80 14.52 -23.50
C ARG A 465 5.22 13.14 -23.72
N VAL A 466 5.45 12.59 -24.90
CA VAL A 466 5.04 11.23 -25.26
C VAL A 466 6.22 10.46 -25.83
N LYS A 467 6.27 9.17 -25.52
CA LYS A 467 7.30 8.24 -26.00
C LYS A 467 6.61 7.06 -26.66
N THR A 468 7.14 6.58 -27.78
CA THR A 468 6.67 5.33 -28.39
C THR A 468 6.98 4.15 -27.47
N PRO A 469 5.99 3.28 -27.14
CA PRO A 469 6.33 1.95 -26.64
C PRO A 469 7.06 1.19 -27.77
N ASN A 470 8.19 0.58 -27.42
CA ASN A 470 9.13 -0.17 -28.28
C ASN A 470 8.79 -0.40 -29.77
N ASN A 471 9.73 -0.01 -30.63
CA ASN A 471 10.04 -0.61 -31.94
C ASN A 471 9.01 -0.48 -33.08
N ARG A 472 8.72 0.73 -33.59
CA ARG A 472 7.98 0.87 -34.87
C ARG A 472 8.51 1.84 -35.91
N ILE A 473 9.40 2.77 -35.57
CA ILE A 473 9.87 3.78 -36.54
C ILE A 473 11.38 3.63 -36.76
N THR A 474 11.74 3.36 -38.02
CA THR A 474 13.10 3.29 -38.56
C THR A 474 13.19 4.17 -39.79
N ASN A 475 14.40 4.38 -40.33
CA ASN A 475 14.59 5.14 -41.58
C ASN A 475 13.85 4.55 -42.79
N THR A 476 13.42 3.30 -42.73
CA THR A 476 12.71 2.61 -43.82
C THR A 476 11.22 2.40 -43.54
N THR A 477 10.67 2.97 -42.46
CA THR A 477 9.25 2.80 -42.12
C THR A 477 8.35 3.54 -43.12
N PRO A 478 7.35 2.88 -43.74
CA PRO A 478 6.42 3.53 -44.68
C PRO A 478 5.58 4.64 -44.03
N GLN A 479 5.24 5.69 -44.79
CA GLN A 479 4.49 6.84 -44.27
C GLN A 479 3.15 6.46 -43.62
N ASN A 480 2.43 5.49 -44.18
CA ASN A 480 1.16 5.03 -43.62
C ASN A 480 1.30 4.43 -42.21
N GLU A 481 2.42 3.76 -41.93
CA GLU A 481 2.70 3.23 -40.59
C GLU A 481 3.11 4.34 -39.64
N VAL A 482 3.91 5.31 -40.11
CA VAL A 482 4.26 6.50 -39.30
C VAL A 482 3.00 7.28 -38.91
N ASN A 483 2.07 7.50 -39.84
CA ASN A 483 0.80 8.16 -39.57
C ASN A 483 0.00 7.42 -38.49
N LYS A 484 -0.13 6.08 -38.57
CA LYS A 484 -0.82 5.28 -37.54
C LYS A 484 -0.17 5.39 -36.16
N VAL A 485 1.17 5.39 -36.11
CA VAL A 485 1.90 5.58 -34.85
C VAL A 485 1.66 6.97 -34.28
N MET A 486 1.67 8.00 -35.12
CA MET A 486 1.42 9.39 -34.70
C MET A 486 -0.02 9.59 -34.24
N GLU A 487 -1.01 9.05 -34.94
CA GLU A 487 -2.41 9.09 -34.52
C GLU A 487 -2.57 8.49 -33.12
N LYS A 488 -1.97 7.31 -32.88
CA LYS A 488 -2.00 6.64 -31.57
C LYS A 488 -1.26 7.41 -30.47
N LEU A 489 -0.08 7.95 -30.77
CA LEU A 489 0.71 8.74 -29.80
C LEU A 489 0.00 10.04 -29.40
N LEU A 490 -0.64 10.68 -30.37
CA LEU A 490 -1.23 11.99 -30.23
C LEU A 490 -2.75 11.93 -30.02
N THR A 491 -3.35 10.75 -29.88
CA THR A 491 -4.82 10.60 -29.71
C THR A 491 -5.33 11.50 -28.60
N ASP A 492 -4.68 11.48 -27.44
CA ASP A 492 -5.00 12.24 -26.24
C ASP A 492 -4.37 13.64 -26.22
N PHE A 493 -4.04 14.20 -27.38
CA PHE A 493 -3.65 15.61 -27.48
C PHE A 493 -4.85 16.43 -27.98
N PRO A 494 -5.26 17.54 -27.36
CA PRO A 494 -4.92 17.95 -26.00
C PRO A 494 -5.46 16.93 -24.98
N PRO A 495 -4.74 16.67 -23.87
CA PRO A 495 -5.24 15.75 -22.85
C PRO A 495 -6.51 16.35 -22.29
N GLY A 496 -7.61 15.58 -22.33
CA GLY A 496 -8.88 16.00 -21.73
C GLY A 496 -8.63 16.50 -20.30
N VAL A 497 -9.33 17.56 -19.91
CA VAL A 497 -9.22 18.12 -18.55
C VAL A 497 -9.64 17.04 -17.55
N VAL A 498 -8.67 16.43 -16.87
CA VAL A 498 -8.90 15.55 -15.71
C VAL A 498 -8.74 16.36 -14.44
#